data_AF-A0A2K9NPR7-F1
#
_entry.id   AF-A0A2K9NPR7-F1
#
_cell.length_a   1.000
_cell.length_b   1.000
_cell.length_c   1.000
_cell.angle_alpha   90.00
_cell.angle_beta   90.00
_cell.angle_gamma   90.00
#
_symmetry.space_group_name_H-M   'P 1'
#
loop_
_entity.id
_entity.type
_entity.pdbx_description
1 polymer ?
#
loop_
_entity_poly.entity_id
_entity_poly.type
_entity_poly.pdbx_seq_one_letter_code
_entity_poly.pdbx_strand_id
1 'polypeptide(L)'
;MKAVLFTIATLFSINAMADQCQAVSQAEAERAALLLQKNAVITDYCEPCNEGGAKVSKVSVVNKVKLETIKLGNQYYTEVKVNGKSVDLAYLFVQVAPNRSVNVAKAINCETLDPSTVSSVIDGNLKTIRQN
;
A
#
# COMPACT_ATOMS: atom_id res chain seq x y z
N MET A 1 -18.37 -21.45 -51.91
CA MET A 1 -18.66 -21.41 -50.45
C MET A 1 -17.35 -21.09 -49.76
N LYS A 2 -17.18 -19.89 -49.20
CA LYS A 2 -15.97 -19.48 -48.46
C LYS A 2 -16.32 -19.44 -46.98
N ALA A 3 -15.79 -20.39 -46.21
CA ALA A 3 -15.94 -20.43 -44.77
C ALA A 3 -15.08 -19.32 -44.15
N VAL A 4 -15.72 -18.40 -43.44
CA VAL A 4 -15.05 -17.38 -42.63
C VAL A 4 -14.86 -18.00 -41.24
N LEU A 5 -13.62 -18.41 -40.92
CA LEU A 5 -13.26 -18.83 -39.58
C LEU A 5 -13.08 -17.60 -38.68
N PHE A 6 -14.03 -17.37 -37.79
CA PHE A 6 -13.91 -16.43 -36.68
C PHE A 6 -13.00 -17.04 -35.62
N THR A 7 -11.74 -16.60 -35.56
CA THR A 7 -10.80 -16.95 -34.49
C THR A 7 -11.17 -16.15 -33.24
N ILE A 8 -11.84 -16.80 -32.28
CA ILE A 8 -12.15 -16.23 -30.97
C ILE A 8 -10.86 -16.21 -30.15
N ALA A 9 -10.19 -15.05 -30.08
CA ALA A 9 -9.08 -14.80 -29.17
C ALA A 9 -9.64 -14.73 -27.73
N THR A 10 -9.46 -15.81 -26.98
CA THR A 10 -9.79 -15.88 -25.56
C THR A 10 -8.74 -15.09 -24.78
N LEU A 11 -9.09 -13.86 -24.40
CA LEU A 11 -8.36 -13.07 -23.41
C LEU A 11 -8.41 -13.80 -22.07
N PHE A 12 -7.32 -14.51 -21.73
CA PHE A 12 -7.08 -14.93 -20.36
C PHE A 12 -6.83 -13.68 -19.52
N SER A 13 -7.84 -13.28 -18.75
CA SER A 13 -7.68 -12.30 -17.68
C SER A 13 -6.81 -12.93 -16.59
N ILE A 14 -5.50 -12.76 -16.70
CA ILE A 14 -4.63 -12.91 -15.53
C ILE A 14 -5.17 -11.94 -14.48
N ASN A 15 -5.58 -12.46 -13.34
CA ASN A 15 -5.88 -11.62 -12.18
C ASN A 15 -4.57 -10.90 -11.88
N ALA A 16 -4.50 -9.61 -12.23
CA ALA A 16 -3.49 -8.71 -11.71
C ALA A 16 -3.76 -8.62 -10.21
N MET A 17 -3.22 -9.59 -9.48
CA MET A 17 -3.00 -9.46 -8.05
C MET A 17 -2.20 -8.17 -7.93
N ALA A 18 -2.82 -7.15 -7.37
CA ALA A 18 -2.23 -5.84 -7.31
C ALA A 18 -1.11 -5.88 -6.27
N ASP A 19 -0.01 -5.21 -6.55
CA ASP A 19 1.04 -4.87 -5.60
C ASP A 19 0.55 -3.83 -4.54
N GLN A 20 -0.72 -3.95 -4.13
CA GLN A 20 -1.48 -2.93 -3.42
C GLN A 20 -2.11 -3.55 -2.17
N CYS A 21 -1.64 -3.11 -1.00
CA CYS A 21 -2.17 -3.51 0.30
C CYS A 21 -3.23 -2.49 0.77
N GLN A 22 -4.11 -2.08 -0.13
CA GLN A 22 -5.18 -1.11 0.16
C GLN A 22 -6.39 -1.77 0.84
N ALA A 23 -6.66 -3.03 0.51
CA ALA A 23 -7.73 -3.85 1.07
C ALA A 23 -7.14 -5.16 1.57
N VAL A 24 -7.13 -5.35 2.89
CA VAL A 24 -6.45 -6.47 3.55
C VAL A 24 -7.45 -7.27 4.39
N SER A 25 -7.04 -8.41 4.95
CA SER A 25 -7.87 -9.11 5.94
C SER A 25 -8.13 -8.24 7.17
N GLN A 26 -9.18 -8.56 7.93
CA GLN A 26 -9.48 -7.86 9.18
C GLN A 26 -8.30 -7.89 10.17
N ALA A 27 -7.64 -9.03 10.32
CA ALA A 27 -6.50 -9.18 11.23
C ALA A 27 -5.26 -8.39 10.79
N GLU A 28 -5.04 -8.22 9.48
CA GLU A 28 -3.99 -7.34 8.94
C GLU A 28 -4.32 -5.87 9.18
N ALA A 29 -5.57 -5.47 8.95
CA ALA A 29 -6.03 -4.11 9.18
C ALA A 29 -5.91 -3.70 10.65
N GLU A 30 -6.22 -4.60 11.58
CA GLU A 30 -6.04 -4.38 13.03
C GLU A 30 -4.57 -4.19 13.40
N ARG A 31 -3.66 -5.01 12.87
CA ARG A 31 -2.21 -4.84 13.06
C ARG A 31 -1.73 -3.51 12.48
N ALA A 32 -2.23 -3.09 11.33
CA ALA A 32 -1.91 -1.80 10.74
C ALA A 32 -2.41 -0.64 11.63
N ALA A 33 -3.63 -0.73 12.17
CA ALA A 33 -4.17 0.27 13.08
C ALA A 33 -3.36 0.40 14.38
N LEU A 34 -2.80 -0.70 14.89
CA LEU A 34 -1.91 -0.69 16.06
C LEU A 34 -0.57 0.00 15.79
N LEU A 35 -0.08 -0.01 14.54
CA LEU A 35 1.11 0.73 14.12
C LEU A 35 0.79 2.22 13.88
N LEU A 36 -0.35 2.49 13.25
CA LEU A 36 -0.83 3.82 12.87
C LEU A 36 -1.58 4.49 14.03
N GLN A 37 -0.98 4.53 15.21
CA GLN A 37 -1.59 5.14 16.38
C GLN A 37 -1.73 6.65 16.22
N LYS A 38 -2.59 7.26 17.05
CA LYS A 38 -2.72 8.71 17.11
C LYS A 38 -1.35 9.36 17.36
N ASN A 39 -1.07 10.44 16.64
CA ASN A 39 0.19 11.19 16.61
C ASN A 39 1.36 10.50 15.89
N ALA A 40 1.17 9.31 15.32
CA ALA A 40 2.19 8.70 14.48
C ALA A 40 2.49 9.61 13.26
N VAL A 41 3.76 9.76 12.93
CA VAL A 41 4.17 10.43 11.69
C VAL A 41 4.21 9.37 10.59
N ILE A 42 3.46 9.61 9.52
CA ILE A 42 3.36 8.73 8.38
C ILE A 42 3.87 9.42 7.12
N THR A 43 4.41 8.62 6.21
CA THR A 43 4.95 9.06 4.94
C THR A 43 4.38 8.20 3.82
N ASP A 44 3.65 8.84 2.91
CA ASP A 44 3.20 8.22 1.66
C ASP A 44 4.40 8.23 0.69
N TYR A 45 4.75 7.05 0.21
CA TYR A 45 5.75 6.83 -0.83
C TYR A 45 5.06 6.61 -2.18
N CYS A 46 5.80 6.78 -3.26
CA CYS A 46 5.37 6.34 -4.57
C CYS A 46 6.57 5.67 -5.25
N GLU A 47 6.34 4.46 -5.77
CA GLU A 47 7.32 3.68 -6.53
C GLU A 47 6.60 2.68 -7.45
N PRO A 48 6.99 2.57 -8.74
CA PRO A 48 7.82 3.50 -9.50
C PRO A 48 7.01 4.74 -9.92
N CYS A 49 7.44 5.95 -9.54
CA CYS A 49 6.85 7.17 -10.10
C CYS A 49 7.61 7.58 -11.36
N ASN A 50 6.91 7.59 -12.50
CA ASN A 50 7.22 8.21 -13.79
C ASN A 50 8.67 8.13 -14.32
N GLU A 51 9.71 8.60 -13.60
CA GLU A 51 11.10 8.68 -14.06
C GLU A 51 12.13 8.76 -12.88
N GLY A 52 12.54 7.64 -12.27
CA GLY A 52 13.82 7.60 -11.50
C GLY A 52 13.83 7.16 -10.02
N GLY A 53 12.83 6.40 -9.56
CA GLY A 53 12.89 5.69 -8.27
C GLY A 53 11.92 6.19 -7.19
N ALA A 54 11.99 5.57 -6.01
CA ALA A 54 11.15 5.85 -4.85
C ALA A 54 11.20 7.32 -4.40
N LYS A 55 10.03 7.96 -4.24
CA LYS A 55 9.94 9.34 -3.72
C LYS A 55 8.91 9.49 -2.62
N VAL A 56 9.22 10.38 -1.67
CA VAL A 56 8.25 10.84 -0.65
C VAL A 56 7.19 11.71 -1.32
N SER A 57 5.97 11.21 -1.38
CA SER A 57 4.81 11.96 -1.89
C SER A 57 4.28 12.92 -0.83
N LYS A 58 4.12 12.45 0.41
CA LYS A 58 3.49 13.23 1.48
C LYS A 58 3.93 12.78 2.86
N VAL A 59 4.12 13.74 3.77
CA VAL A 59 4.30 13.48 5.21
C VAL A 59 3.08 14.02 5.95
N SER A 60 2.49 13.25 6.85
CA SER A 60 1.37 13.70 7.67
C SER A 60 1.36 13.06 9.06
N VAL A 61 0.59 13.65 9.97
CA VAL A 61 0.37 13.11 11.32
C VAL A 61 -0.97 12.39 11.36
N VAL A 62 -0.99 11.21 11.97
CA VAL A 62 -2.20 10.43 12.18
C VAL A 62 -3.04 11.07 13.28
N ASN A 63 -4.22 11.59 12.93
CA ASN A 63 -5.19 12.10 13.90
C ASN A 63 -6.24 11.03 14.23
N LYS A 64 -6.61 10.22 13.25
CA LYS A 64 -7.67 9.20 13.40
C LYS A 64 -7.40 7.94 12.57
N VAL A 65 -7.41 6.82 13.30
CA VAL A 65 -7.60 5.41 12.93
C VAL A 65 -9.04 5.02 12.55
N LYS A 66 -9.42 4.57 11.35
CA LYS A 66 -10.68 3.83 11.17
C LYS A 66 -10.47 2.59 10.30
N LEU A 67 -11.09 1.48 10.68
CA LEU A 67 -11.20 0.28 9.86
C LEU A 67 -12.57 0.24 9.20
N GLU A 68 -12.62 -0.07 7.92
CA GLU A 68 -13.87 -0.15 7.18
C GLU A 68 -13.92 -1.41 6.34
N THR A 69 -14.89 -2.27 6.62
CA THR A 69 -15.12 -3.48 5.84
C THR A 69 -15.77 -3.11 4.51
N ILE A 70 -15.16 -3.55 3.42
CA ILE A 70 -15.65 -3.41 2.06
C ILE A 70 -15.90 -4.78 1.45
N LYS A 71 -16.77 -4.85 0.44
CA LYS A 71 -17.05 -6.06 -0.32
C LYS A 71 -16.41 -5.95 -1.70
N LEU A 72 -15.49 -6.85 -2.03
CA LEU A 72 -14.88 -6.96 -3.35
C LEU A 72 -15.28 -8.31 -3.95
N GLY A 73 -16.15 -8.26 -4.98
CA GLY A 73 -16.78 -9.46 -5.53
C GLY A 73 -17.61 -10.19 -4.47
N ASN A 74 -17.25 -11.45 -4.19
CA ASN A 74 -17.92 -12.30 -3.20
C ASN A 74 -17.18 -12.37 -1.85
N GLN A 75 -16.13 -11.58 -1.67
CA GLN A 75 -15.29 -11.59 -0.48
C GLN A 75 -15.36 -10.24 0.26
N TYR A 76 -15.11 -10.29 1.57
CA TYR A 76 -15.04 -9.11 2.42
C TYR A 76 -13.58 -8.85 2.78
N TYR A 77 -13.18 -7.59 2.64
CA TYR A 77 -11.87 -7.07 2.98
C TYR A 77 -12.04 -5.87 3.90
N THR A 78 -10.95 -5.42 4.51
CA THR A 78 -10.94 -4.25 5.38
C THR A 78 -9.94 -3.24 4.86
N GLU A 79 -10.41 -2.03 4.62
CA GLU A 79 -9.57 -0.87 4.34
C GLU A 79 -9.15 -0.20 5.64
N VAL A 80 -7.91 0.28 5.68
CA VAL A 80 -7.45 1.18 6.72
C VAL A 80 -7.65 2.61 6.24
N LYS A 81 -8.35 3.41 7.05
CA LYS A 81 -8.56 4.83 6.81
C LYS A 81 -7.78 5.66 7.81
N VAL A 82 -6.86 6.47 7.31
CA VAL A 82 -6.11 7.46 8.09
C VAL A 82 -6.66 8.83 7.78
N ASN A 83 -7.06 9.58 8.81
CA ASN A 83 -7.60 10.93 8.67
C ASN A 83 -8.79 10.99 7.69
N GLY A 84 -9.60 9.93 7.65
CA GLY A 84 -10.78 9.82 6.80
C GLY A 84 -10.51 9.39 5.35
N LYS A 85 -9.26 9.11 4.97
CA LYS A 85 -8.90 8.64 3.62
C LYS A 85 -8.42 7.20 3.66
N SER A 86 -8.87 6.38 2.70
CA SER A 86 -8.30 5.05 2.45
C SER A 86 -6.82 5.23 2.07
N VAL A 87 -5.95 4.39 2.63
CA VAL A 87 -4.51 4.42 2.39
C VAL A 87 -4.05 3.06 1.84
N ASP A 88 -3.07 3.09 0.94
CA ASP A 88 -2.40 1.88 0.50
C ASP A 88 -1.22 1.59 1.44
N LEU A 89 -1.29 0.47 2.17
CA LEU A 89 -0.28 0.11 3.15
C LEU A 89 1.05 -0.28 2.50
N ALA A 90 1.06 -0.66 1.21
CA ALA A 90 2.27 -1.00 0.47
C ALA A 90 3.16 0.24 0.31
N TYR A 91 2.57 1.41 0.20
CA TYR A 91 3.26 2.67 0.01
C TYR A 91 3.29 3.54 1.27
N LEU A 92 2.89 3.00 2.41
CA LEU A 92 2.82 3.76 3.65
C LEU A 92 3.97 3.38 4.58
N PHE A 93 4.71 4.40 5.02
CA PHE A 93 5.73 4.26 6.05
C PHE A 93 5.29 4.94 7.34
N VAL A 94 5.58 4.32 8.47
CA VAL A 94 5.36 4.90 9.80
C VAL A 94 6.70 5.11 10.51
N GLN A 95 6.89 6.30 11.09
CA GLN A 95 8.08 6.64 11.86
C GLN A 95 8.02 5.96 13.24
N VAL A 96 8.97 5.06 13.51
CA VAL A 96 9.07 4.32 14.78
C VAL A 96 10.18 4.84 15.69
N ALA A 97 11.12 5.63 15.14
CA ALA A 97 12.15 6.34 15.90
C ALA A 97 12.60 7.61 15.15
N PRO A 98 13.31 8.54 15.82
CA PRO A 98 13.98 9.66 15.14
C PRO A 98 14.92 9.09 14.06
N ASN A 99 14.59 9.30 12.79
CA ASN A 99 15.31 8.76 11.62
C ASN A 99 15.11 7.27 11.29
N ARG A 100 14.07 6.62 11.84
CA ARG A 100 13.73 5.25 11.43
C ARG A 100 12.25 5.13 11.12
N SER A 101 11.96 4.68 9.91
CA SER A 101 10.61 4.40 9.44
C SER A 101 10.51 2.98 8.90
N VAL A 102 9.36 2.35 9.14
CA VAL A 102 9.08 0.99 8.66
C VAL A 102 7.91 1.01 7.68
N ASN A 103 7.97 0.16 6.67
CA ASN A 103 6.85 -0.02 5.75
C ASN A 103 5.71 -0.76 6.46
N VAL A 104 4.48 -0.25 6.34
CA VAL A 104 3.34 -0.78 7.07
C VAL A 104 2.91 -2.14 6.53
N ALA A 105 2.84 -2.32 5.21
CA ALA A 105 2.52 -3.62 4.60
C ALA A 105 3.52 -4.71 5.03
N LYS A 106 4.82 -4.41 5.03
CA LYS A 106 5.84 -5.36 5.47
C LYS A 106 5.71 -5.70 6.96
N ALA A 107 5.44 -4.70 7.80
CA ALA A 107 5.29 -4.90 9.24
C ALA A 107 4.06 -5.77 9.61
N ILE A 108 3.02 -5.78 8.77
CA ILE A 108 1.83 -6.62 8.96
C ILE A 108 1.88 -7.93 8.15
N ASN A 109 2.99 -8.21 7.46
CA ASN A 109 3.11 -9.34 6.53
C ASN A 109 2.00 -9.37 5.47
N CYS A 110 1.59 -8.21 4.96
CA CYS A 110 0.75 -8.18 3.77
C CYS A 110 1.59 -8.72 2.60
N GLU A 111 1.14 -9.81 1.98
CA GLU A 111 1.82 -10.43 0.84
C GLU A 111 1.71 -9.50 -0.38
N THR A 112 2.73 -8.66 -0.59
CA THR A 112 2.96 -8.00 -1.88
C THR A 112 3.59 -9.02 -2.84
N LEU A 113 3.22 -8.96 -4.13
CA LEU A 113 3.71 -9.91 -5.14
C LEU A 113 5.21 -9.80 -5.39
N ASP A 114 5.84 -8.71 -4.96
CA ASP A 114 7.28 -8.59 -4.99
C ASP A 114 7.81 -8.04 -3.65
N PRO A 115 8.38 -8.89 -2.78
CA PRO A 115 9.03 -8.44 -1.54
C PRO A 115 10.30 -7.61 -1.79
N SER A 116 10.73 -7.42 -3.04
CA SER A 116 11.92 -6.66 -3.41
C SER A 116 11.67 -5.23 -3.91
N THR A 117 10.43 -4.82 -4.17
CA THR A 117 10.09 -3.48 -4.68
C THR A 117 9.76 -2.45 -3.60
N VAL A 118 9.43 -2.89 -2.38
CA VAL A 118 9.12 -1.98 -1.28
C VAL A 118 10.18 -2.11 -0.20
N SER A 119 11.03 -1.09 -0.07
CA SER A 119 12.06 -1.07 0.97
C SER A 119 11.44 -1.31 2.35
N SER A 120 11.89 -2.36 3.04
CA SER A 120 11.31 -2.77 4.33
C SER A 120 11.52 -1.75 5.44
N VAL A 121 12.63 -1.00 5.38
CA VAL A 121 13.06 -0.01 6.35
C VAL A 121 13.77 1.11 5.60
N ILE A 122 13.46 2.35 5.96
CA ILE A 122 14.24 3.50 5.52
C ILE A 122 14.91 4.11 6.74
N ASP A 123 16.24 4.01 6.77
CA ASP A 123 17.10 4.66 7.75
C ASP A 123 17.49 6.05 7.23
N GLY A 124 17.18 7.08 8.02
CA GLY A 124 17.36 8.49 7.64
C GLY A 124 16.10 9.34 7.92
N ASN A 125 16.27 10.65 7.94
CA ASN A 125 15.15 11.56 8.11
C ASN A 125 14.40 11.67 6.77
N LEU A 126 13.23 11.04 6.66
CA LEU A 126 12.37 11.10 5.46
C LEU A 126 11.98 12.55 5.08
N LYS A 127 12.03 13.50 6.02
CA LYS A 127 11.83 14.93 5.71
C LYS A 127 12.94 15.49 4.81
N THR A 128 14.13 14.92 4.84
CA THR A 128 15.31 15.39 4.11
C THR A 128 15.39 14.82 2.68
N ILE A 129 14.73 13.69 2.40
CA ILE A 129 14.67 13.08 1.05
C ILE A 129 13.87 13.94 0.07
N ARG A 130 13.16 14.97 0.55
CA ARG A 130 12.41 15.95 -0.25
C ARG A 130 13.26 16.90 -1.11
N GLN A 131 14.60 16.87 -1.05
CA GLN A 131 15.43 17.98 -1.55
C GLN A 131 16.48 17.65 -2.63
N ASN A 132 16.48 16.47 -3.25
CA ASN A 132 17.32 16.20 -4.42
C ASN A 132 16.49 15.89 -5.66
#